data_AF-A0A2Z7D643-F1
#
_entry.id   AF-A0A2Z7D643-F1
#
_cell.length_a   1.000
_cell.length_b   1.000
_cell.length_c   1.000
_cell.angle_alpha   90.00
_cell.angle_beta   90.00
_cell.angle_gamma   90.00
#
_symmetry.space_group_name_H-M   'P 1'
#
loop_
_entity.id
_entity.type
_entity.pdbx_description
1 polymer ?
#
loop_
_entity_poly.entity_id
_entity_poly.type
_entity_poly.pdbx_seq_one_letter_code
_entity_poly.pdbx_strand_id
1 'polypeptide(L)' 'MLFMIYYGLVVEARPWIHVKAKIKKEYPAVQYTAWTFWPVVGWVNHQYVPLQFRVIVQSIVACFWGIFLNLRARSMALTK' A
#
# COMPACT_ATOMS: atom_id res chain seq x y z
N MET A 1 -9.14 7.58 3.25
CA MET A 1 -10.19 7.49 2.20
C MET A 1 -10.50 8.85 1.56
N LEU A 2 -10.72 9.92 2.34
CA LEU A 2 -10.98 11.28 1.80
C LEU A 2 -9.92 11.78 0.80
N PHE A 3 -8.63 11.54 1.08
CA PHE A 3 -7.53 11.90 0.18
C PHE A 3 -7.61 11.21 -1.19
N MET A 4 -7.92 9.91 -1.23
CA MET A 4 -8.05 9.16 -2.49
C MET A 4 -9.26 9.60 -3.32
N ILE A 5 -10.34 9.97 -2.63
CA ILE A 5 -11.56 10.50 -3.24
C ILE A 5 -11.27 11.86 -3.90
N TYR A 6 -10.57 12.74 -3.19
CA TYR A 6 -10.15 14.04 -3.72
C TYR A 6 -9.22 13.89 -4.94
N TYR A 7 -8.22 13.01 -4.86
CA TYR A 7 -7.28 12.78 -5.95
C TYR A 7 -8.00 12.25 -7.21
N GLY A 8 -8.91 11.29 -7.05
CA GLY A 8 -9.64 10.72 -8.19
C GLY A 8 -10.65 11.67 -8.85
N LEU A 9 -11.30 12.54 -8.08
CA LEU A 9 -12.24 13.53 -8.60
C LEU A 9 -11.56 14.75 -9.22
N VAL A 10 -10.60 15.32 -8.51
CA VAL A 10 -10.06 16.66 -8.80
C VAL A 10 -8.81 16.58 -9.68
N VAL A 11 -7.94 15.58 -9.46
CA VAL A 11 -6.66 15.47 -10.19
C VAL A 11 -6.82 14.63 -11.46
N GLU A 12 -7.62 13.54 -11.41
CA GLU A 12 -7.73 12.60 -12.53
C GLU A 12 -8.92 12.88 -13.48
N ALA A 13 -9.85 13.78 -13.09
CA ALA A 13 -11.07 14.14 -13.84
C ALA A 13 -11.87 12.95 -14.41
N ARG A 14 -11.76 11.77 -13.78
CA ARG A 14 -12.42 10.53 -14.21
C ARG A 14 -13.87 10.49 -13.70
N PRO A 15 -14.80 9.81 -14.40
CA PRO A 15 -16.17 9.69 -13.93
C PRO A 15 -16.24 9.04 -12.55
N TRP A 16 -17.01 9.65 -11.64
CA TRP A 16 -17.15 9.26 -10.23
C TRP A 16 -17.44 7.76 -10.00
N ILE A 17 -18.22 7.15 -10.89
CA ILE A 17 -18.53 5.71 -10.87
C ILE A 17 -17.26 4.85 -10.97
N HIS A 18 -16.34 5.19 -11.86
CA HIS A 18 -15.12 4.43 -12.07
C HIS A 18 -14.13 4.61 -10.93
N VAL A 19 -14.03 5.82 -10.37
CA VAL A 19 -13.16 6.13 -9.23
C VAL A 19 -13.63 5.35 -7.99
N LYS A 20 -14.93 5.39 -7.68
CA LYS A 20 -15.51 4.70 -6.52
C LYS A 20 -15.37 3.19 -6.64
N ALA A 21 -15.58 2.61 -7.82
CA ALA A 21 -15.41 1.18 -8.06
C ALA A 21 -13.95 0.74 -7.91
N LYS A 22 -13.00 1.52 -8.44
CA LYS A 22 -11.56 1.23 -8.36
C LYS A 22 -11.07 1.28 -6.91
N ILE A 23 -11.44 2.31 -6.15
CA ILE A 23 -11.06 2.43 -4.73
C ILE A 23 -11.68 1.28 -3.92
N LYS A 24 -12.97 0.96 -4.13
CA LYS A 24 -13.63 -0.11 -3.38
C LYS A 24 -13.01 -1.49 -3.63
N LYS A 25 -12.49 -1.75 -4.83
CA LYS A 25 -11.87 -3.04 -5.16
C LYS A 25 -10.41 -3.13 -4.71
N GLU A 26 -9.62 -2.09 -4.96
CA GLU A 26 -8.17 -2.17 -4.77
C GLU A 26 -7.72 -1.88 -3.34
N TYR A 27 -8.41 -0.97 -2.66
CA TYR A 27 -8.05 -0.51 -1.33
C TYR A 27 -8.13 -1.61 -0.25
N PRO A 28 -9.22 -2.39 -0.15
CA PRO A 28 -9.28 -3.46 0.85
C PRO A 28 -8.23 -4.54 0.59
N ALA A 29 -7.99 -4.92 -0.67
CA ALA A 29 -6.98 -5.93 -0.99
C ALA A 29 -5.57 -5.49 -0.53
N VAL A 30 -5.18 -4.23 -0.79
CA VAL A 30 -3.90 -3.69 -0.28
C VAL A 30 -3.89 -3.66 1.26
N GLN A 31 -4.97 -3.21 1.89
CA GLN A 31 -5.03 -3.14 3.36
C GLN A 31 -4.95 -4.51 4.03
N TYR A 32 -5.63 -5.53 3.51
CA TYR A 32 -5.50 -6.90 4.03
C TYR A 32 -4.08 -7.41 3.92
N THR A 33 -3.41 -7.19 2.77
CA THR A 33 -1.99 -7.57 2.63
C THR A 33 -1.09 -6.79 3.58
N ALA A 34 -1.39 -5.52 3.86
CA ALA A 34 -0.62 -4.71 4.81
C ALA A 34 -0.83 -5.22 6.25
N TRP A 35 -2.06 -5.57 6.62
CA TRP A 35 -2.42 -6.07 7.94
C TRP A 35 -1.83 -7.43 8.26
N THR A 36 -1.54 -8.28 7.27
CA THR A 36 -0.82 -9.53 7.53
C THR A 36 0.70 -9.34 7.48
N PHE A 37 1.19 -8.46 6.61
CA PHE A 37 2.62 -8.25 6.40
C PHE A 37 3.29 -7.46 7.53
N TRP A 38 2.72 -6.32 7.94
CA TRP A 38 3.33 -5.44 8.93
C TRP A 38 3.48 -6.06 10.34
N PRO A 39 2.52 -6.83 10.87
CA PRO A 39 2.68 -7.49 12.17
C PRO A 39 3.77 -8.56 12.15
N VAL A 40 3.90 -9.30 11.05
CA VAL A 40 4.96 -10.31 10.89
C VAL A 40 6.33 -9.63 10.84
N VAL A 41 6.45 -8.57 10.04
CA VAL A 41 7.68 -7.75 9.98
C VAL A 41 7.99 -7.15 11.35
N GLY A 42 6.98 -6.59 12.03
CA GLY A 42 7.11 -6.01 13.36
C GLY A 42 7.55 -7.02 14.41
N TRP A 43 7.00 -8.24 14.39
CA TRP A 43 7.42 -9.34 15.26
C TRP A 43 8.88 -9.68 15.01
N VAL A 44 9.26 -9.97 13.77
CA VAL A 44 10.65 -10.32 13.40
C VAL A 44 11.60 -9.20 13.84
N ASN A 45 11.23 -7.94 13.60
CA ASN A 45 12.02 -6.78 13.99
C ASN A 45 12.14 -6.65 15.53
N HIS A 46 11.09 -7.00 16.29
CA HIS A 46 11.14 -6.98 17.75
C HIS A 46 11.97 -8.12 18.37
N GLN A 47 12.04 -9.27 17.69
CA GLN A 47 12.72 -10.49 18.17
C GLN A 47 14.22 -10.47 17.88
N TYR A 48 14.63 -10.03 16.69
CA TYR A 48 16.02 -10.16 16.24
C TYR A 48 16.84 -8.88 16.34
N VAL A 49 16.21 -7.71 16.53
CA VAL A 49 16.87 -6.41 16.29
C VAL A 49 16.87 -5.51 17.54
N PRO A 50 18.07 -5.07 18.01
CA PRO A 50 18.20 -4.06 19.06
C PRO A 50 17.50 -2.75 18.67
N LEU A 51 17.00 -2.00 19.66
CA LEU A 51 16.12 -0.82 19.47
C LEU A 51 16.59 0.16 18.37
N GLN A 52 17.91 0.35 18.26
CA GLN A 52 18.54 1.31 17.34
C GLN A 52 18.46 0.90 15.86
N PHE A 53 18.49 -0.41 15.56
CA PHE A 53 18.48 -0.91 14.18
C PHE A 53 17.08 -1.15 13.62
N ARG A 54 16.04 -1.08 14.48
CA ARG A 54 14.65 -1.36 14.08
C ARG A 54 14.15 -0.44 12.98
N VAL A 55 14.54 0.84 13.04
CA VAL A 55 14.21 1.84 12.01
C VAL A 55 14.82 1.45 10.67
N ILE A 56 16.07 0.97 10.64
CA ILE A 56 16.76 0.60 9.40
C ILE A 56 16.07 -0.60 8.75
N VAL A 57 15.75 -1.63 9.52
CA VAL A 57 15.01 -2.81 9.03
C VAL A 57 13.62 -2.42 8.53
N GLN A 58 12.91 -1.56 9.29
CA GLN A 58 11.61 -1.03 8.88
C GLN A 58 11.72 -0.24 7.56
N SER A 59 12.76 0.59 7.38
CA SER A 59 12.99 1.37 6.17
C SER A 59 13.30 0.48 4.96
N ILE A 60 14.12 -0.57 5.12
CA ILE A 60 14.39 -1.54 4.05
C ILE A 60 13.10 -2.23 3.63
N VAL A 61 12.32 -2.73 4.60
CA VAL A 61 11.04 -3.39 4.32
C VAL A 61 10.02 -2.42 3.71
N ALA A 62 10.02 -1.15 4.14
CA ALA A 62 9.19 -0.10 3.54
C ALA A 62 9.57 0.19 2.08
N CYS A 63 10.87 0.16 1.74
CA CYS A 63 11.32 0.28 0.36
C CYS A 63 10.79 -0.89 -0.49
N PHE A 64 10.94 -2.14 -0.03
CA PHE A 64 10.39 -3.31 -0.71
C PHE A 64 8.86 -3.25 -0.84
N TRP A 65 8.17 -2.80 0.20
CA TRP A 65 6.72 -2.58 0.19
C TRP A 65 6.32 -1.53 -0.85
N GLY A 66 7.06 -0.43 -0.96
CA GLY A 66 6.85 0.60 -1.98
C GLY A 66 7.01 0.06 -3.40
N ILE A 67 8.04 -0.75 -3.66
CA ILE A 67 8.26 -1.41 -4.96
C ILE A 67 7.10 -2.36 -5.28
N PHE A 68 6.67 -3.17 -4.31
CA PHE A 68 5.53 -4.07 -4.46
C PHE A 68 4.25 -3.31 -4.84
N LEU A 69 3.94 -2.22 -4.14
CA LEU A 69 2.77 -1.38 -4.47
C LEU A 69 2.88 -0.79 -5.88
N ASN A 70 4.07 -0.37 -6.30
CA ASN A 70 4.29 0.19 -7.64
C ASN A 70 4.08 -0.87 -8.74
N LEU A 71 4.66 -2.05 -8.56
CA LEU A 71 4.48 -3.19 -9.47
C LEU A 71 3.02 -3.63 -9.55
N ARG A 72 2.34 -3.68 -8.41
CA ARG A 72 0.94 -4.08 -8.35
C ARG A 72 0.04 -3.04 -9.02
N ALA A 73 0.28 -1.75 -8.79
CA ALA A 73 -0.40 -0.66 -9.51
C ALA A 73 -0.20 -0.76 -11.02
N ARG A 74 1.01 -1.07 -11.49
CA ARG A 74 1.32 -1.26 -12.91
C ARG A 74 0.62 -2.49 -13.51
N SER A 75 0.61 -3.62 -12.82
CA SER A 75 -0.09 -4.84 -13.27
C SER A 75 -1.60 -4.62 -13.47
N MET A 76 -2.22 -3.85 -12.58
CA MET A 76 -3.65 -3.53 -12.64
C MET A 76 -3.98 -2.50 -13.72
N ALA A 77 -3.03 -1.64 -14.08
CA ALA A 77 -3.16 -0.76 -15.23
C ALA A 77 -3.03 -1.54 -16.56
N LEU A 78 -2.23 -2.61 -16.59
CA LEU A 78 -2.02 -3.45 -17.77
C LEU A 78 -3.17 -4.44 -18.03
N THR A 79 -3.89 -4.84 -16.98
CA THR A 79 -5.04 -5.77 -17.05
C THR A 79 -6.35 -5.06 -17.48
N LYS A 80 -6.28 -3.75 -17.78
CA LYS A 80 -7.43 -2.91 -18.11
C LYS A 80 -7.46 -2.58 -19.60
#